data_AF-A0A7G8V8V3-F1
#
_entry.id   AF-A0A7G8V8V3-F1
#
_cell.length_a   1.000
_cell.length_b   1.000
_cell.length_c   1.000
_cell.angle_alpha   90.00
_cell.angle_beta   90.00
_cell.angle_gamma   90.00
#
_symmetry.space_group_name_H-M   'P 1'
#
loop_
_entity.id
_entity.type
_entity.pdbx_description
1 polymer ?
#
loop_
_entity_poly.entity_id
_entity_poly.type
_entity_poly.pdbx_seq_one_letter_code
_entity_poly.pdbx_strand_id
1 'polypeptide(L)'
;MEIPTKSDSMHIGRKIGRIRELRGMKQEGLAVELGVSQQTISKIEQSEKVEDELLAQIAKALGVTTEGIKEFNEESIFNVISNTFTSNDSSTINAINLQPTFNPIDKVVELYERLLQSEREKIELLKGVKNS
;
A
#
# COMPACT_ATOMS: atom_id res chain seq x y z
N MET A 1 31.81 26.15 3.63
CA MET A 1 31.99 24.69 3.55
C MET A 1 30.60 24.13 3.33
N GLU A 2 30.20 23.95 2.07
CA GLU A 2 28.92 23.31 1.76
C GLU A 2 29.11 21.81 1.96
N ILE A 3 28.33 21.25 2.88
CA ILE A 3 28.31 19.81 3.12
C ILE A 3 27.50 19.22 1.96
N PRO A 4 28.08 18.41 1.07
CA PRO A 4 27.31 17.84 -0.02
C PRO A 4 26.30 16.86 0.58
N THR A 5 25.03 17.23 0.57
CA THR A 5 23.92 16.34 0.94
C THR A 5 23.87 15.22 -0.10
N LYS A 6 24.38 14.05 0.30
CA LYS A 6 24.48 12.86 -0.53
C LYS A 6 23.07 12.41 -0.96
N SER A 7 22.61 12.96 -2.08
CA SER A 7 21.63 12.42 -3.04
C SER A 7 20.64 11.40 -2.46
N ASP A 8 19.56 11.91 -1.85
CA ASP A 8 18.36 11.12 -1.54
C ASP A 8 17.68 10.55 -2.80
N SER A 9 18.10 10.99 -3.99
CA SER A 9 17.46 10.74 -5.26
C SER A 9 17.70 9.35 -5.88
N MET A 10 18.65 8.55 -5.38
CA MET A 10 19.14 7.39 -6.17
C MET A 10 19.09 6.02 -5.49
N HIS A 11 18.63 5.92 -4.24
CA HIS A 11 18.73 4.67 -3.50
C HIS A 11 17.49 3.77 -3.68
N ILE A 12 17.51 2.91 -4.71
CA ILE A 12 16.35 2.09 -5.10
C ILE A 12 15.83 1.20 -3.96
N GLY A 13 16.73 0.67 -3.12
CA GLY A 13 16.37 -0.14 -1.96
C GLY A 13 15.50 0.59 -0.96
N ARG A 14 15.71 1.90 -0.75
CA ARG A 14 14.90 2.69 0.18
C ARG A 14 13.48 2.86 -0.36
N LYS A 15 13.36 3.09 -1.67
CA LYS A 15 12.06 3.18 -2.36
C LYS A 15 11.29 1.87 -2.23
N ILE A 16 11.95 0.72 -2.41
CA ILE A 16 11.36 -0.61 -2.20
C ILE A 16 10.83 -0.75 -0.76
N GLY A 17 11.65 -0.41 0.24
CA GLY A 17 11.27 -0.49 1.65
C GLY A 17 10.06 0.39 1.97
N ARG A 18 10.01 1.61 1.41
CA ARG A 18 8.88 2.53 1.62
C ARG A 18 7.60 2.05 0.97
N ILE A 19 7.67 1.56 -0.27
CA ILE A 19 6.51 0.98 -0.96
C ILE A 19 5.99 -0.23 -0.19
N ARG A 20 6.89 -1.08 0.33
CA ARG A 20 6.53 -2.24 1.16
C ARG A 20 5.76 -1.82 2.41
N GLU A 21 6.22 -0.79 3.11
CA GLU A 21 5.53 -0.25 4.30
C GLU A 21 4.16 0.34 3.97
N LEU A 22 4.05 1.09 2.86
CA LEU A 22 2.77 1.64 2.39
C LEU A 22 1.76 0.53 2.01
N ARG A 23 2.25 -0.63 1.59
CA ARG A 23 1.44 -1.84 1.35
C ARG A 23 1.10 -2.61 2.63
N GLY A 24 1.56 -2.16 3.80
CA GLY A 24 1.35 -2.86 5.08
C GLY A 24 2.08 -4.21 5.18
N MET A 25 3.10 -4.42 4.35
CA MET A 25 3.80 -5.70 4.24
C MET A 25 5.03 -5.73 5.15
N LYS A 26 5.20 -6.80 5.94
CA LYS A 26 6.44 -7.03 6.71
C LYS A 26 7.57 -7.51 5.78
N GLN A 27 8.83 -7.27 6.16
CA GLN A 27 9.98 -7.80 5.40
C GLN A 27 9.91 -9.33 5.25
N GLU A 28 9.45 -10.04 6.28
CA GLU A 28 9.21 -11.49 6.22
C GLU A 28 8.19 -11.88 5.16
N GLY A 29 7.12 -11.08 4.99
CA GLY A 29 6.10 -11.34 3.97
C GLY A 29 6.66 -11.21 2.56
N LEU A 30 7.43 -10.15 2.30
CA LEU A 30 8.12 -9.98 1.03
C LEU A 30 9.16 -11.07 0.77
N ALA A 31 9.85 -11.52 1.83
CA ALA A 31 10.83 -12.59 1.75
C ALA A 31 10.19 -13.92 1.33
N VAL A 32 9.02 -14.25 1.90
CA VAL A 32 8.22 -15.44 1.53
C VAL A 32 7.80 -15.38 0.06
N GLU A 33 7.30 -14.23 -0.40
CA GLU A 33 6.83 -14.05 -1.78
C GLU A 33 7.97 -14.21 -2.80
N LEU A 34 9.18 -13.78 -2.44
CA LEU A 34 10.38 -13.88 -3.27
C LEU A 34 11.17 -15.18 -3.06
N GLY A 35 10.75 -16.04 -2.12
CA GLY A 35 11.46 -17.28 -1.80
C GLY A 35 12.87 -17.07 -1.23
N VAL A 36 13.11 -15.93 -0.57
CA VAL A 36 14.41 -15.56 0.02
C VAL A 36 14.31 -15.41 1.53
N SER A 37 15.45 -15.19 2.19
CA SER A 37 15.47 -14.90 3.63
C SER A 37 15.09 -13.45 3.92
N GLN A 38 14.53 -13.17 5.11
CA GLN A 38 14.26 -11.80 5.56
C GLN A 38 15.54 -10.95 5.58
N GLN A 39 16.69 -11.53 5.91
CA GLN A 39 17.99 -10.84 5.88
C GLN A 39 18.35 -10.40 4.46
N THR A 40 18.01 -11.20 3.45
CA THR A 40 18.19 -10.83 2.04
C THR A 40 17.36 -9.60 1.69
N ILE A 41 16.10 -9.55 2.12
CA ILE A 41 15.25 -8.36 1.93
C ILE A 41 15.83 -7.13 2.62
N SER A 42 16.28 -7.27 3.87
CA SER A 42 16.90 -6.16 4.60
C SER A 42 18.15 -5.62 3.86
N LYS A 43 18.97 -6.50 3.26
CA LYS A 43 20.13 -6.08 2.45
C LYS A 43 19.71 -5.39 1.16
N ILE A 44 18.67 -5.89 0.49
CA ILE A 44 18.11 -5.26 -0.72
C ILE A 44 17.62 -3.85 -0.40
N GLU A 45 16.90 -3.66 0.70
CA GLU A 45 16.39 -2.33 1.10
C GLU A 45 17.52 -1.34 1.44
N GLN A 46 18.67 -1.86 1.89
CA GLN A 46 19.90 -1.09 2.15
C GLN A 46 20.80 -0.95 0.92
N SER A 47 20.42 -1.50 -0.24
CA SER A 47 21.21 -1.40 -1.48
C SER A 47 20.83 -0.17 -2.32
N GLU A 48 21.85 0.53 -2.82
CA GLU A 48 21.66 1.70 -3.68
C GLU A 48 21.13 1.30 -5.06
N LYS A 49 21.56 0.13 -5.54
CA LYS A 49 21.16 -0.45 -6.82
C LYS A 49 20.70 -1.89 -6.62
N VAL A 50 19.71 -2.28 -7.42
CA VAL A 50 19.14 -3.62 -7.46
C VAL A 50 19.12 -4.04 -8.93
N GLU A 51 19.54 -5.27 -9.21
CA GLU A 51 19.51 -5.84 -10.56
C GLU A 51 18.09 -5.80 -11.14
N ASP A 52 17.97 -5.46 -12.43
CA ASP A 52 16.65 -5.24 -13.05
C ASP A 52 15.74 -6.49 -12.98
N GLU A 53 16.29 -7.70 -13.08
CA GLU A 53 15.54 -8.94 -12.91
C GLU A 53 14.95 -9.08 -11.50
N LEU A 54 15.75 -8.79 -10.48
CA LEU A 54 15.32 -8.84 -9.09
C LEU A 54 14.32 -7.71 -8.78
N LEU A 55 14.55 -6.52 -9.35
CA LEU A 55 13.63 -5.40 -9.24
C LEU A 55 12.27 -5.73 -9.86
N ALA A 56 12.22 -6.43 -11.00
CA ALA A 56 10.98 -6.89 -11.62
C ALA A 56 10.22 -7.90 -10.75
N GLN A 57 10.94 -8.83 -10.11
CA GLN A 57 10.33 -9.77 -9.15
C GLN A 57 9.75 -9.05 -7.93
N ILE A 58 10.51 -8.10 -7.37
CA ILE A 58 10.07 -7.27 -6.24
C ILE A 58 8.85 -6.43 -6.62
N ALA A 59 8.87 -5.80 -7.80
CA ALA A 59 7.75 -5.01 -8.31
C ALA A 59 6.47 -5.85 -8.42
N LYS A 60 6.59 -7.07 -8.97
CA LYS A 60 5.49 -8.04 -9.04
C LYS A 60 4.97 -8.43 -7.65
N ALA A 61 5.86 -8.75 -6.71
CA ALA A 61 5.51 -9.11 -5.34
C ALA A 61 4.81 -7.96 -4.58
N LEU A 62 5.19 -6.72 -4.86
CA LEU A 62 4.59 -5.50 -4.29
C LEU A 62 3.36 -5.00 -5.05
N GLY A 63 3.00 -5.64 -6.18
CA GLY A 63 1.88 -5.23 -7.04
C GLY A 63 2.06 -3.85 -7.66
N VAL A 64 3.29 -3.49 -8.05
CA VAL A 64 3.64 -2.23 -8.71
C VAL A 64 4.47 -2.49 -9.98
N THR A 65 4.71 -1.47 -10.80
CA THR A 65 5.63 -1.56 -11.94
C THR A 65 7.07 -1.25 -11.53
N THR A 66 8.05 -1.73 -12.30
CA THR A 66 9.47 -1.41 -12.11
C THR A 66 9.72 0.09 -12.21
N GLU A 67 9.05 0.75 -13.15
CA GLU A 67 9.09 2.20 -13.34
C GLU A 67 8.50 2.91 -12.13
N GLY A 68 7.40 2.39 -11.57
CA GLY A 68 6.78 2.93 -10.37
C GLY A 68 7.71 2.93 -9.16
N ILE A 69 8.58 1.93 -9.02
CA ILE A 69 9.62 1.93 -7.97
C ILE A 69 10.73 2.94 -8.29
N LYS A 70 11.17 3.03 -9.56
CA LYS A 70 12.23 3.96 -9.99
C LYS A 70 11.80 5.42 -9.82
N GLU A 71 10.56 5.75 -10.17
CA GLU A 71 9.97 7.08 -10.09
C GLU A 71 9.38 7.43 -8.72
N PHE A 72 9.30 6.45 -7.81
CA PHE A 72 8.73 6.65 -6.48
C PHE A 72 9.40 7.84 -5.76
N ASN A 73 8.55 8.75 -5.30
CA ASN A 73 8.90 9.90 -4.47
C ASN A 73 7.85 10.02 -3.36
N GLU A 74 8.30 10.00 -2.10
CA GLU A 74 7.44 10.09 -0.93
C GLU A 74 6.62 11.38 -0.91
N GLU A 75 7.23 12.51 -1.25
CA GLU A 75 6.56 13.82 -1.25
C GLU A 75 5.41 13.85 -2.26
N SER A 76 5.59 13.23 -3.43
CA SER A 76 4.55 13.12 -4.45
C SER A 76 3.36 12.29 -3.96
N ILE A 77 3.59 11.23 -3.17
CA ILE A 77 2.51 10.43 -2.61
C ILE A 77 1.78 11.19 -1.50
N PHE A 78 2.48 11.88 -0.59
CA PHE A 78 1.82 12.69 0.44
C PHE A 78 0.95 13.79 -0.16
N ASN A 79 1.41 14.42 -1.24
CA ASN A 79 0.63 15.42 -1.97
C ASN A 79 -0.62 14.81 -2.63
N VAL A 80 -0.49 13.62 -3.24
CA VAL A 80 -1.64 12.93 -3.85
C VAL A 80 -2.62 12.47 -2.78
N ILE A 81 -2.17 11.84 -1.69
CA ILE A 81 -3.02 11.44 -0.58
C ILE A 81 -3.74 12.64 0.03
N SER A 82 -3.03 13.75 0.28
CA SER A 82 -3.63 14.98 0.80
C SER A 82 -4.68 15.56 -0.15
N ASN A 83 -4.43 15.51 -1.46
CA ASN A 83 -5.36 15.98 -2.48
C ASN A 83 -6.54 15.01 -2.70
N THR A 84 -6.36 13.70 -2.57
CA THR A 84 -7.42 12.69 -2.69
C THR A 84 -8.37 12.70 -1.47
N PHE A 85 -7.86 12.99 -0.28
CA PHE A 85 -8.72 13.18 0.90
C PHE A 85 -9.48 14.52 0.89
N THR A 86 -9.02 15.51 0.12
CA THR A 86 -9.66 16.84 0.02
C THR A 86 -10.47 17.03 -1.27
N SER A 87 -10.19 16.27 -2.33
CA SER A 87 -10.80 16.39 -3.64
C SER A 87 -11.24 15.01 -4.14
N ASN A 88 -12.56 14.81 -4.26
CA ASN A 88 -13.21 13.60 -4.83
C ASN A 88 -12.96 13.41 -6.35
N ASP A 89 -11.88 13.95 -6.90
CA ASP A 89 -11.63 13.91 -8.34
C ASP A 89 -10.80 12.68 -8.73
N SER A 90 -11.50 11.73 -9.35
CA SER A 90 -11.01 10.45 -9.89
C SER A 90 -9.93 10.58 -10.99
N SER A 91 -9.58 11.80 -11.41
CA SER A 91 -8.65 12.07 -12.52
C SER A 91 -7.18 11.95 -12.12
N THR A 92 -6.83 12.22 -10.85
CA THR A 92 -5.44 12.14 -10.36
C THR A 92 -4.99 10.70 -10.06
N ILE A 93 -5.95 9.79 -9.84
CA ILE A 93 -5.72 8.36 -9.57
C ILE A 93 -5.22 7.60 -10.81
N ASN A 94 -5.45 8.10 -12.03
CA ASN A 94 -5.01 7.42 -13.26
C ASN A 94 -3.53 7.68 -13.63
N ALA A 95 -2.91 8.74 -13.13
CA ALA A 95 -1.52 9.08 -13.47
C ALA A 95 -0.49 8.24 -12.69
N ILE A 96 -0.89 7.71 -11.54
CA ILE A 96 -0.09 6.83 -10.70
C ILE A 96 -0.94 5.59 -10.55
N ASN A 97 -0.56 4.49 -11.18
CA ASN A 97 -1.32 3.23 -11.18
C ASN A 97 -1.35 2.55 -9.77
N LEU A 98 -1.48 3.34 -8.70
CA LEU A 98 -2.11 2.95 -7.45
C LEU A 98 -3.61 2.84 -7.72
N GLN A 99 -4.02 1.79 -8.42
CA GLN A 99 -5.32 1.19 -8.15
C GLN A 99 -5.13 0.42 -6.84
N PRO A 100 -5.52 0.94 -5.66
CA PRO A 100 -5.81 0.01 -4.57
C PRO A 100 -6.85 -0.95 -5.15
N THR A 101 -6.59 -2.27 -5.08
CA THR A 101 -7.55 -3.32 -5.46
C THR A 101 -8.84 -3.31 -4.63
N PHE A 102 -8.99 -2.28 -3.79
CA PHE A 102 -10.15 -2.03 -2.98
C PHE A 102 -10.51 -0.54 -3.14
N ASN A 103 -11.74 -0.28 -3.55
CA ASN A 103 -12.33 1.04 -3.50
C ASN A 103 -12.76 1.31 -2.04
N PRO A 104 -12.27 2.38 -1.38
CA PRO A 104 -12.68 2.75 -0.02
C PRO A 104 -14.20 2.83 0.16
N ILE A 105 -14.92 3.28 -0.86
CA ILE A 105 -16.38 3.36 -0.85
C ILE A 105 -17.01 1.96 -0.73
N ASP A 106 -16.49 0.95 -1.44
CA ASP A 106 -17.02 -0.41 -1.39
C ASP A 106 -16.88 -1.02 0.01
N LYS A 107 -15.79 -0.73 0.74
CA LYS A 107 -15.62 -1.19 2.12
C LYS A 107 -16.52 -0.48 3.11
N VAL A 108 -16.82 0.80 2.88
CA VAL A 108 -17.79 1.54 3.69
C VAL A 108 -19.18 0.97 3.47
N VAL A 109 -19.56 0.65 2.22
CA VAL A 109 -20.83 -0.01 1.91
C VAL A 109 -20.92 -1.38 2.59
N GLU A 110 -19.88 -2.21 2.51
CA GLU A 110 -19.80 -3.51 3.17
C GLU A 110 -19.98 -3.41 4.70
N LEU A 111 -19.40 -2.37 5.33
CA LEU A 111 -19.58 -2.10 6.76
C LEU A 111 -21.03 -1.69 7.10
N TYR A 112 -21.66 -0.86 6.26
CA TYR A 112 -23.06 -0.47 6.44
C TYR A 112 -24.02 -1.64 6.29
N GLU A 113 -23.80 -2.54 5.33
CA GLU A 113 -24.60 -3.74 5.16
C GLU A 113 -24.51 -4.67 6.38
N ARG A 114 -23.30 -4.88 6.92
CA ARG A 114 -23.10 -5.63 8.17
C ARG A 114 -23.78 -4.97 9.37
N LEU A 115 -23.70 -3.65 9.47
CA LEU A 115 -24.35 -2.91 10.57
C LEU A 115 -25.87 -3.05 10.48
N LEU A 116 -26.45 -2.89 9.29
CA LEU A 116 -27.89 -3.09 9.06
C LEU A 116 -28.33 -4.51 9.41
N GLN A 117 -27.52 -5.52 9.08
CA GLN A 117 -27.80 -6.90 9.42
C GLN A 117 -27.78 -7.12 10.95
N SER A 118 -26.79 -6.59 11.65
CA SER A 118 -26.70 -6.64 13.12
C SER A 118 -27.91 -5.99 13.80
N GLU A 119 -28.36 -4.83 13.31
CA GLU A 119 -29.55 -4.16 13.83
C GLU A 119 -30.83 -4.98 13.60
N ARG A 120 -30.96 -5.63 12.43
CA ARG A 120 -32.09 -6.52 12.13
C ARG A 120 -32.13 -7.74 13.06
N GLU A 121 -31.00 -8.41 13.24
CA GLU A 121 -30.87 -9.57 14.14
C GLU A 121 -31.19 -9.20 15.59
N LYS A 122 -30.72 -8.03 16.05
CA LYS A 122 -31.03 -7.51 17.38
C LYS A 122 -32.53 -7.25 17.57
N ILE A 123 -33.20 -6.68 16.57
CA ILE A 123 -34.66 -6.47 16.61
C ILE A 123 -35.40 -7.81 16.65
N GLU A 124 -34.94 -8.79 15.88
CA GLU A 124 -35.57 -10.12 15.82
C GLU A 124 -35.45 -10.86 17.16
N LEU A 125 -34.27 -10.83 17.80
CA LEU A 125 -34.08 -11.34 19.16
C LEU A 125 -35.00 -10.65 20.17
N LEU A 126 -35.11 -9.32 20.11
CA LEU A 126 -36.00 -8.55 20.99
C LEU A 126 -37.48 -8.86 20.76
N LYS A 127 -37.90 -9.19 19.53
CA LYS A 127 -39.26 -9.63 19.22
C LYS A 127 -39.54 -11.06 19.72
N GLY A 128 -38.56 -11.96 19.61
CA GLY A 128 -38.66 -13.33 20.15
C GLY A 128 -38.84 -13.34 21.67
N VAL A 129 -38.14 -12.47 22.38
CA VAL A 129 -38.23 -12.32 23.85
C VAL A 129 -39.57 -11.71 24.29
N LYS A 130 -40.20 -10.85 23.48
CA LYS A 130 -41.52 -10.25 23.81
C LYS A 130 -42.73 -11.16 23.56
N ASN A 131 -42.54 -12.24 22.80
CA ASN A 131 -43.59 -13.22 22.47
C ASN A 131 -43.50 -14.52 23.29
N SER A 132 -42.61 -14.56 24.30
CA SER A 132 -42.49 -15.63 25.31
C SER A 132 -42.98 -15.13 26.66
#